data_AF-A0A3M1D1J8-F1
#
_entry.id   AF-A0A3M1D1J8-F1
#
_cell.length_a   1.000
_cell.length_b   1.000
_cell.length_c   1.000
_cell.angle_alpha   90.00
_cell.angle_beta   90.00
_cell.angle_gamma   90.00
#
_symmetry.space_group_name_H-M   'P 1'
#
loop_
_entity.id
_entity.type
_entity.pdbx_description
1 polymer ?
#
loop_
_entity_poly.entity_id
_entity_poly.type
_entity_poly.pdbx_seq_one_letter_code
_entity_poly.pdbx_strand_id
1 'polypeptide(L)'
;MNGRRRGALVGGLLLAGCARATTHPLQPVTGPVQVGELALVSTASVLHRPTVGYDLQVTLELTWRGQDPLRVDLARTMVRVDGLSWSPCHFPADFDQARLIRTLDPGEVFRVDFTCEDIARPGASVELRVLTSGAGGTGVTELRFAGL
;
A
#
# COMPACT_ATOMS: atom_id res chain seq x y z
N MET A 1 21.14 -58.04 -42.32
CA MET A 1 21.96 -57.64 -41.15
C MET A 1 21.53 -56.26 -40.68
N ASN A 2 21.00 -56.19 -39.45
CA ASN A 2 21.04 -55.08 -38.46
C ASN A 2 20.82 -53.65 -39.00
N GLY A 3 19.72 -52.95 -38.75
CA GLY A 3 19.06 -52.74 -37.46
C GLY A 3 19.83 -51.73 -36.61
N ARG A 4 19.44 -50.44 -36.59
CA ARG A 4 19.84 -49.47 -35.54
C ARG A 4 18.94 -48.23 -35.46
N ARG A 5 18.12 -48.21 -34.39
CA ARG A 5 17.84 -47.12 -33.41
C ARG A 5 17.37 -45.78 -33.99
N ARG A 6 16.07 -45.43 -33.97
CA ARG A 6 15.27 -44.95 -32.82
C ARG A 6 16.12 -44.27 -31.74
N GLY A 7 16.26 -42.94 -31.85
CA GLY A 7 16.62 -42.04 -30.76
C GLY A 7 15.49 -41.05 -30.56
N ALA A 8 14.60 -41.36 -29.63
CA ALA A 8 13.66 -40.39 -29.07
C ALA A 8 14.44 -39.50 -28.10
N LEU A 9 14.46 -38.20 -28.33
CA LEU A 9 14.68 -37.19 -27.30
C LEU A 9 13.27 -36.70 -26.95
N VAL A 10 12.60 -37.30 -25.95
CA VAL A 10 12.64 -36.83 -24.55
C VAL A 10 12.67 -35.29 -24.57
N GLY A 11 11.52 -34.63 -24.64
CA GLY A 11 10.64 -34.56 -23.46
C GLY A 11 11.21 -33.61 -22.41
N GLY A 12 11.77 -32.47 -22.82
CA GLY A 12 12.04 -31.35 -21.94
C GLY A 12 10.79 -30.50 -21.80
N LEU A 13 9.82 -30.98 -21.02
CA LEU A 13 8.76 -30.14 -20.50
C LEU A 13 9.44 -29.09 -19.60
N LEU A 14 9.67 -27.90 -20.13
CA LEU A 14 9.98 -26.73 -19.32
C LEU A 14 8.76 -26.52 -18.41
N LEU A 15 8.86 -26.99 -17.18
CA LEU A 15 8.01 -26.56 -16.07
C LEU A 15 8.29 -25.07 -15.89
N ALA A 16 7.62 -24.24 -16.68
CA ALA A 16 7.37 -22.86 -16.33
C ALA A 16 6.50 -22.91 -15.08
N GLY A 17 7.15 -23.05 -13.92
CA GLY A 17 6.50 -22.92 -12.64
C GLY A 17 5.81 -21.57 -12.65
N CYS A 18 4.48 -21.58 -12.62
CA CYS A 18 3.69 -20.38 -12.36
C CYS A 18 4.07 -19.90 -10.95
N ALA A 19 5.10 -19.07 -10.86
CA ALA A 19 5.52 -18.48 -9.60
C ALA A 19 4.35 -17.62 -9.13
N ARG A 20 3.67 -18.07 -8.06
CA ARG A 20 2.48 -17.41 -7.54
C ARG A 20 2.89 -16.10 -6.87
N ALA A 21 2.03 -15.09 -7.02
CA ALA A 21 2.17 -13.88 -6.24
C ALA A 21 2.03 -14.23 -4.75
N THR A 22 2.82 -13.59 -3.91
CA THR A 22 2.85 -13.82 -2.45
C THR A 22 2.64 -12.50 -1.73
N THR A 23 1.76 -12.48 -0.74
CA THR A 23 1.45 -11.28 0.04
C THR A 23 2.09 -11.38 1.42
N HIS A 24 2.81 -10.33 1.81
CA HIS A 24 3.52 -10.22 3.07
C HIS A 24 2.96 -9.02 3.87
N PRO A 25 2.25 -9.23 4.99
CA PRO A 25 1.80 -8.12 5.81
C PRO A 25 3.00 -7.40 6.44
N LEU A 26 3.00 -6.08 6.42
CA LEU A 26 4.01 -5.27 7.09
C LEU A 26 3.57 -4.98 8.52
N GLN A 27 4.51 -5.03 9.46
CA GLN A 27 4.23 -4.73 10.85
C GLN A 27 4.30 -3.23 11.10
N PRO A 28 3.27 -2.61 11.70
CA PRO A 28 3.35 -1.21 12.08
C PRO A 28 4.41 -1.03 13.18
N VAL A 29 5.35 -0.11 12.95
CA VAL A 29 6.39 0.27 13.93
C VAL A 29 5.79 1.21 14.98
N THR A 30 4.85 2.05 14.55
CA THR A 30 4.06 2.93 15.42
C THR A 30 2.63 2.39 15.52
N GLY A 31 2.08 2.39 16.74
CA GLY A 31 0.66 2.09 16.95
C GLY A 31 -0.26 3.14 16.31
N PRO A 32 -1.58 3.09 16.58
CA PRO A 32 -2.52 4.10 16.10
C PRO A 32 -2.00 5.51 16.37
N VAL A 33 -1.97 6.36 15.34
CA VAL A 33 -1.47 7.72 15.47
C VAL A 33 -2.64 8.66 15.68
N GLN A 34 -2.54 9.51 16.69
CA GLN A 34 -3.55 10.51 17.00
C GLN A 34 -2.96 11.92 16.78
N VAL A 35 -3.61 12.70 15.91
CA VAL A 35 -3.26 14.10 15.67
C VAL A 35 -4.45 14.96 16.07
N GLY A 36 -4.36 15.56 17.26
CA GLY A 36 -5.51 16.21 17.89
C GLY A 36 -6.63 15.19 18.14
N GLU A 37 -7.78 15.41 17.51
CA GLU A 37 -8.96 14.53 17.62
C GLU A 37 -9.10 13.56 16.43
N LEU A 38 -8.17 13.60 15.47
CA LEU A 38 -8.13 12.64 14.37
C LEU A 38 -7.34 11.40 14.78
N ALA A 39 -8.00 10.25 14.81
CA ALA A 39 -7.35 8.96 14.97
C ALA A 39 -7.08 8.34 13.60
N LEU A 40 -5.86 7.85 13.41
CA LEU A 40 -5.37 7.29 12.16
C LEU A 40 -4.87 5.87 12.40
N VAL A 41 -5.40 4.92 11.65
CA VAL A 41 -4.96 3.53 11.63
C VAL A 41 -4.64 3.14 10.20
N SER A 42 -3.54 2.43 10.00
CA SER A 42 -3.20 1.93 8.67
C SER A 42 -2.67 0.51 8.77
N THR A 43 -3.01 -0.28 7.75
CA THR A 43 -2.44 -1.60 7.51
C THR A 43 -1.78 -1.59 6.15
N ALA A 44 -0.59 -2.18 6.04
CA ALA A 44 0.13 -2.29 4.80
C ALA A 44 0.57 -3.74 4.55
N SER A 45 0.64 -4.12 3.29
CA SER A 45 1.17 -5.40 2.85
C SER A 45 1.91 -5.27 1.53
N VAL A 46 2.92 -6.09 1.32
CA VAL A 46 3.68 -6.14 0.07
C VAL A 46 3.25 -7.37 -0.73
N LEU A 47 2.79 -7.15 -1.95
CA LEU A 47 2.55 -8.19 -2.93
C LEU A 47 3.81 -8.38 -3.77
N HIS A 48 4.48 -9.52 -3.61
CA HIS A 48 5.59 -9.90 -4.47
C HIS A 48 5.06 -10.67 -5.69
N ARG A 49 5.24 -10.09 -6.88
CA ARG A 49 4.95 -10.68 -8.19
C ARG A 49 6.29 -11.07 -8.85
N PRO A 50 6.67 -12.36 -8.89
CA PRO A 50 8.03 -12.80 -9.22
C PRO A 50 8.63 -12.33 -10.56
N THR A 51 7.79 -11.90 -11.50
CA THR A 51 8.21 -11.39 -12.82
C THR A 51 7.92 -9.91 -13.03
N VAL A 52 7.29 -9.24 -12.06
CA VAL A 52 6.86 -7.84 -12.16
C VAL A 52 7.58 -6.98 -11.13
N GLY A 53 7.73 -7.46 -9.89
CA GLY A 53 8.34 -6.70 -8.80
C GLY A 53 7.54 -6.82 -7.51
N TYR A 54 7.53 -5.75 -6.73
CA TYR A 54 6.81 -5.65 -5.47
C TYR A 54 5.78 -4.54 -5.58
N ASP A 55 4.56 -4.76 -5.09
CA ASP A 55 3.59 -3.69 -4.92
C ASP A 55 3.31 -3.51 -3.44
N LEU A 56 3.19 -2.27 -3.02
CA LEU A 56 2.71 -1.93 -1.70
C LEU A 56 1.20 -1.71 -1.75
N GLN A 57 0.45 -2.54 -1.04
CA GLN A 57 -0.97 -2.35 -0.81
C GLN A 57 -1.16 -1.72 0.57
N VAL A 58 -1.89 -0.61 0.62
CA VAL A 58 -2.14 0.12 1.86
C VAL A 58 -3.63 0.35 2.02
N THR A 59 -4.11 0.06 3.22
CA THR A 59 -5.39 0.53 3.73
C THR A 59 -5.12 1.63 4.75
N LEU A 60 -5.82 2.73 4.62
CA LEU A 60 -5.84 3.81 5.59
C LEU A 60 -7.28 4.01 6.10
N GLU A 61 -7.42 4.02 7.41
CA GLU A 61 -8.67 4.31 8.11
C GLU A 61 -8.50 5.54 9.00
N LEU A 62 -9.38 6.51 8.80
CA LEU A 62 -9.43 7.77 9.53
C LEU A 62 -10.72 7.78 10.35
N THR A 63 -10.61 8.03 11.65
CA THR A 63 -11.76 8.25 12.52
C THR A 63 -11.68 9.65 13.09
N TRP A 64 -12.67 10.49 12.78
CA TRP A 64 -12.75 11.83 13.35
C TRP A 64 -13.52 11.81 14.66
N ARG A 65 -12.86 12.20 15.77
CA ARG A 65 -13.47 12.19 17.12
C ARG A 65 -13.81 13.57 17.65
N GLY A 66 -13.61 14.61 16.85
CA GLY A 66 -13.91 15.98 17.24
C GLY A 66 -15.39 16.34 17.08
N GLN A 67 -15.75 17.50 17.61
CA GLN A 67 -17.14 18.00 17.64
C GLN A 67 -17.53 18.80 16.39
N ASP A 68 -16.55 19.38 15.68
CA ASP A 68 -16.76 20.16 14.46
C ASP A 68 -16.34 19.37 13.22
N PRO A 69 -16.94 19.57 12.04
CA PRO A 69 -16.53 18.87 10.82
C PRO A 69 -15.06 19.15 10.43
N LEU A 70 -14.33 18.10 10.02
CA LEU A 70 -12.93 18.18 9.62
C LEU A 70 -12.75 17.93 8.13
N ARG A 71 -12.15 18.87 7.40
CA ARG A 71 -11.69 18.62 6.04
C ARG A 71 -10.37 17.83 6.02
N VAL A 72 -10.30 16.82 5.18
CA VAL A 72 -9.10 16.00 4.92
C VAL A 72 -8.76 16.03 3.44
N ASP A 73 -7.46 16.07 3.12
CA ASP A 73 -6.93 16.03 1.75
C ASP A 73 -5.90 14.89 1.64
N LEU A 74 -6.38 13.72 1.24
CA LEU A 74 -5.55 12.54 1.03
C LEU A 74 -4.91 12.52 -0.36
N ALA A 75 -5.26 13.45 -1.26
CA ALA A 75 -4.71 13.48 -2.62
C ALA A 75 -3.21 13.80 -2.63
N ARG A 76 -2.68 14.37 -1.53
CA ARG A 76 -1.26 14.71 -1.36
C ARG A 76 -0.48 13.70 -0.52
N THR A 77 -1.08 12.56 -0.24
CA THR A 77 -0.43 11.51 0.55
C THR A 77 0.85 11.03 -0.16
N MET A 78 1.95 10.93 0.60
CA MET A 78 3.24 10.51 0.07
C MET A 78 3.67 9.21 0.72
N VAL A 79 4.13 8.27 -0.10
CA VAL A 79 4.73 7.01 0.34
C VAL A 79 6.24 7.08 0.16
N ARG A 80 6.99 6.58 1.14
CA ARG A 80 8.42 6.34 1.03
C ARG A 80 8.74 4.88 1.36
N VAL A 81 9.63 4.31 0.58
CA VAL A 81 10.17 2.97 0.79
C VAL A 81 11.69 3.12 0.97
N ASP A 82 12.19 2.76 2.14
CA ASP A 82 13.60 2.91 2.53
C ASP A 82 14.18 4.32 2.24
N GLY A 83 13.37 5.35 2.53
CA GLY A 83 13.74 6.76 2.34
C GLY A 83 13.53 7.31 0.91
N LEU A 84 13.20 6.46 -0.06
CA LEU A 84 12.89 6.87 -1.43
C LEU A 84 11.40 7.15 -1.57
N SER A 85 11.04 8.37 -1.98
CA SER A 85 9.65 8.72 -2.30
C SER A 85 9.17 7.94 -3.52
N TRP A 86 7.98 7.33 -3.41
CA TRP A 86 7.35 6.58 -4.49
C TRP A 86 6.12 7.31 -5.03
N SER A 87 6.03 7.39 -6.36
CA SER A 87 4.90 7.92 -7.12
C SER A 87 4.94 7.29 -8.52
N PRO A 88 3.83 6.74 -9.06
CA PRO A 88 2.44 6.92 -8.63
C PRO A 88 1.89 5.76 -7.77
N CYS A 89 1.20 6.11 -6.69
CA CYS A 89 0.26 5.20 -6.05
C CYS A 89 -1.12 5.43 -6.66
N HIS A 90 -1.84 4.36 -6.97
CA HIS A 90 -3.15 4.41 -7.60
C HIS A 90 -4.22 3.89 -6.66
N PHE A 91 -5.43 4.42 -6.83
CA PHE A 91 -6.64 3.94 -6.16
C PHE A 91 -7.34 2.89 -7.03
N PRO A 92 -8.22 2.05 -6.45
CA PRO A 92 -9.08 1.16 -7.23
C PRO A 92 -9.80 1.91 -8.36
N ALA A 93 -10.03 1.25 -9.50
CA ALA A 93 -10.58 1.89 -10.70
C ALA A 93 -12.00 2.47 -10.51
N ASP A 94 -12.75 1.92 -9.56
CA ASP A 94 -14.09 2.34 -9.14
C ASP A 94 -14.07 3.40 -8.02
N PHE A 95 -12.88 3.76 -7.53
CA PHE A 95 -12.73 4.77 -6.49
C PHE A 95 -12.86 6.18 -7.08
N ASP A 96 -13.89 6.90 -6.64
CA ASP A 96 -14.06 8.32 -6.97
C ASP A 96 -12.97 9.17 -6.30
N GLN A 97 -12.02 9.66 -7.12
CA GLN A 97 -10.91 10.49 -6.66
C GLN A 97 -11.36 11.80 -5.99
N ALA A 98 -12.56 12.30 -6.31
CA ALA A 98 -13.11 13.47 -5.62
C ALA A 98 -13.29 13.22 -4.11
N ARG A 99 -13.42 11.95 -3.69
CA ARG A 99 -13.53 11.55 -2.28
C ARG A 99 -12.22 11.64 -1.50
N LEU A 100 -11.08 11.81 -2.17
CA LEU A 100 -9.80 12.01 -1.49
C LEU A 100 -9.74 13.35 -0.75
N ILE A 101 -10.52 14.34 -1.22
CA ILE A 101 -10.67 15.63 -0.58
C ILE A 101 -12.10 15.73 -0.07
N ARG A 102 -12.30 15.53 1.24
CA ARG A 102 -13.64 15.48 1.81
C ARG A 102 -13.71 16.08 3.20
N THR A 103 -14.92 16.41 3.63
CA THR A 103 -15.21 16.75 5.02
C THR A 103 -15.71 15.50 5.73
N LEU A 104 -15.19 15.28 6.94
CA LEU A 104 -15.60 14.23 7.88
C LEU A 104 -16.48 14.86 8.95
N ASP A 105 -17.67 14.31 9.13
CA ASP A 105 -18.56 14.69 10.23
C ASP A 105 -18.10 14.08 11.57
N PRO A 106 -18.50 14.64 12.72
CA PRO A 106 -18.20 14.07 14.04
C PRO A 106 -18.54 12.58 14.15
N GLY A 107 -17.54 11.76 14.52
CA GLY A 107 -17.68 10.31 14.64
C GLY A 107 -17.59 9.55 13.32
N GLU A 108 -17.42 10.23 12.19
CA GLU A 108 -17.32 9.58 10.89
C GLU A 108 -16.02 8.78 10.75
N VAL A 109 -16.15 7.59 10.15
CA VAL A 109 -15.03 6.74 9.73
C VAL A 109 -14.89 6.80 8.22
N PHE A 110 -13.69 7.13 7.75
CA PHE A 110 -13.36 7.13 6.33
C PHE A 110 -12.22 6.17 6.06
N ARG A 111 -12.46 5.24 5.14
CA ARG A 111 -11.49 4.24 4.70
C ARG A 111 -11.11 4.47 3.24
N VAL A 112 -9.82 4.36 2.96
CA VAL A 112 -9.29 4.39 1.59
C VAL A 112 -8.25 3.29 1.42
N ASP A 113 -8.29 2.63 0.27
CA ASP A 113 -7.32 1.63 -0.13
C ASP A 113 -6.57 2.15 -1.37
N PHE A 114 -5.25 1.96 -1.42
CA PHE A 114 -4.44 2.32 -2.57
C PHE A 114 -3.24 1.38 -2.73
N THR A 115 -2.71 1.32 -3.94
CA THR A 115 -1.57 0.46 -4.29
C THR A 115 -0.46 1.30 -4.93
N CYS A 116 0.76 1.14 -4.47
CA CYS A 116 1.95 1.68 -5.15
C CYS A 116 2.63 0.51 -5.86
N GLU A 117 2.68 0.56 -7.19
CA GLU A 117 3.25 -0.51 -7.99
C GLU A 117 4.76 -0.38 -8.15
N ASP A 118 5.38 -1.52 -8.44
CA ASP A 118 6.80 -1.62 -8.79
C ASP A 118 7.71 -0.93 -7.77
N ILE A 119 7.38 -1.04 -6.49
CA ILE A 119 8.22 -0.52 -5.42
C ILE A 119 9.54 -1.31 -5.35
N ALA A 120 10.60 -0.63 -4.91
CA ALA A 120 11.78 -1.34 -4.44
C ALA A 120 11.38 -2.33 -3.32
N ARG A 121 12.02 -3.51 -3.28
CA ARG A 121 11.83 -4.45 -2.17
C ARG A 121 12.12 -3.72 -0.85
N PRO A 122 11.14 -3.54 0.05
CA PRO A 122 11.35 -2.81 1.28
C PRO A 122 12.24 -3.64 2.20
N GLY A 123 13.44 -3.15 2.51
CA GLY A 123 14.43 -3.82 3.35
C GLY A 123 14.41 -3.37 4.82
N ALA A 124 14.03 -2.11 5.10
CA ALA A 124 14.05 -1.57 6.46
C ALA A 124 12.73 -0.93 6.86
N SER A 125 12.16 -0.06 6.03
CA SER A 125 10.99 0.73 6.41
C SER A 125 10.12 1.17 5.25
N VAL A 126 8.82 1.21 5.52
CA VAL A 126 7.83 1.91 4.69
C VAL A 126 7.24 3.05 5.52
N GLU A 127 7.24 4.26 4.97
CA GLU A 127 6.71 5.46 5.62
C GLU A 127 5.54 6.00 4.79
N LEU A 128 4.42 6.28 5.45
CA LEU A 128 3.24 6.91 4.86
C LEU A 128 3.05 8.28 5.52
N ARG A 129 3.11 9.34 4.73
CA ARG A 129 2.87 10.70 5.19
C ARG A 129 1.53 11.19 4.68
N VAL A 130 0.59 11.35 5.60
CA VAL A 130 -0.76 11.86 5.35
C VAL A 130 -0.82 13.33 5.75
N LEU A 131 -1.28 14.18 4.82
CA LEU A 131 -1.53 15.57 5.10
C LEU A 131 -3.00 15.75 5.49
N THR A 132 -3.23 16.44 6.60
CA THR A 132 -4.58 16.80 7.06
C THR A 132 -4.65 18.32 7.16
N SER A 133 -5.75 18.91 6.68
CA SER A 133 -5.91 20.36 6.66
C SER A 133 -7.38 20.75 6.85
N GLY A 134 -7.72 21.34 8.01
CA GLY A 134 -9.08 21.78 8.31
C GLY A 134 -9.18 22.71 9.52
N ALA A 135 -10.41 22.99 9.96
CA ALA A 135 -10.74 23.95 11.02
C ALA A 135 -10.12 23.64 12.40
N GLY A 136 -9.68 22.40 12.63
CA GLY A 136 -8.95 21.96 13.83
C GLY A 136 -7.42 21.92 13.71
N GLY A 137 -6.83 22.31 12.56
CA GLY A 137 -5.39 22.39 12.36
C GLY A 137 -4.89 21.81 11.03
N THR A 138 -3.64 22.16 10.68
CA THR A 138 -2.88 21.50 9.59
C THR A 138 -1.83 20.60 10.23
N GLY A 139 -1.80 19.33 9.85
CA GLY A 139 -0.87 18.35 10.40
C GLY A 139 -0.27 17.48 9.30
N VAL A 140 0.97 17.05 9.53
CA VAL A 140 1.54 15.93 8.79
C VAL A 140 1.61 14.77 9.76
N THR A 141 0.93 13.68 9.41
CA THR A 141 0.96 12.43 10.18
C THR A 141 1.86 11.46 9.47
N GLU A 142 2.85 10.91 10.17
CA GLU A 142 3.72 9.86 9.65
C GLU A 142 3.37 8.51 10.29
N LEU A 143 3.07 7.53 9.45
CA LEU A 143 2.87 6.13 9.82
C LEU A 143 4.07 5.34 9.31
N ARG A 144 4.62 4.46 10.14
CA ARG A 144 5.81 3.67 9.78
C ARG A 144 5.52 2.18 9.91
N PHE A 145 6.02 1.41 8.95
CA PHE A 145 6.00 -0.04 8.96
C PHE A 145 7.42 -0.58 8.82
N ALA A 146 7.67 -1.74 9.42
CA ALA A 146 8.90 -2.49 9.21
C ALA A 146 8.87 -3.11 7.80
N GLY A 147 10.03 -3.13 7.12
CA GLY A 147 10.22 -3.81 5.85
C GLY A 147 10.13 -5.34 5.93
N LEU A 148 10.44 -6.01 4.81
CA LEU A 148 10.42 -7.48 4.67
C LEU A 148 11.66 -8.18 5.22
#